data_AF-A0A179S596-F1
#
_entry.id   AF-A0A179S596-F1
#
_cell.length_a   1.000
_cell.length_b   1.000
_cell.length_c   1.000
_cell.angle_alpha   90.00
_cell.angle_beta   90.00
_cell.angle_gamma   90.00
#
_symmetry.space_group_name_H-M   'P 1'
#
loop_
_entity.id
_entity.type
_entity.pdbx_description
1 polymer ?
#
loop_
_entity_poly.entity_id
_entity_poly.type
_entity_poly.pdbx_seq_one_letter_code
_entity_poly.pdbx_strand_id
1 'polypeptide(L)'
;MAEDKAITILASDRPISGSRLDQLIRWYDAQARSEDRLADELAGTDLTEAAARNRSRARAHRDTVLALSLLQPTPEPPAPEFRGHLTPRERPRAQVRAPP
;
A
#
# COMPACT_ATOMS: atom_id res chain seq x y z
N MET A 1 -9.86 2.99 -26.04
CA MET A 1 -8.90 2.03 -25.45
C MET A 1 -8.12 2.80 -24.40
N ALA A 2 -8.49 2.70 -23.13
CA ALA A 2 -7.76 3.36 -22.05
C ALA A 2 -6.54 2.48 -21.73
N GLU A 3 -5.34 3.03 -21.90
CA GLU A 3 -4.11 2.36 -21.50
C GLU A 3 -4.12 2.17 -19.98
N ASP A 4 -4.18 0.91 -19.56
CA ASP A 4 -4.13 0.49 -18.17
C ASP A 4 -2.68 0.70 -17.69
N LYS A 5 -2.39 1.91 -17.22
CA LYS A 5 -1.05 2.34 -16.84
C LYS A 5 -0.71 1.73 -15.47
N ALA A 6 -0.25 0.49 -15.49
CA ALA A 6 0.17 -0.23 -14.29
C ALA A 6 1.29 0.54 -13.56
N ILE A 7 1.07 0.80 -12.26
CA ILE A 7 2.06 1.41 -11.39
C ILE A 7 3.02 0.30 -10.94
N THR A 8 4.18 0.20 -11.58
CA THR A 8 5.24 -0.73 -11.17
C THR A 8 5.96 -0.17 -9.95
N ILE A 9 5.68 -0.71 -8.76
CA ILE A 9 6.47 -0.43 -7.55
C ILE A 9 7.66 -1.40 -7.54
N LEU A 10 8.86 -0.90 -7.78
CA LEU A 10 10.11 -1.63 -7.57
C LEU A 10 10.31 -1.79 -6.06
N ALA A 11 9.92 -2.94 -5.52
CA ALA A 11 10.19 -3.29 -4.14
C ALA A 11 11.72 -3.42 -3.96
N SER A 12 12.29 -2.53 -3.15
CA SER A 12 13.67 -2.67 -2.69
C SER A 12 13.78 -3.91 -1.80
N ASP A 13 14.92 -4.62 -1.84
CA ASP A 13 15.22 -5.82 -1.03
C ASP A 13 15.23 -5.57 0.50
N ARG A 14 14.90 -4.35 0.94
CA ARG A 14 14.83 -3.98 2.36
C ARG A 14 13.37 -3.86 2.79
N PRO A 15 12.96 -4.55 3.87
CA PRO A 15 11.63 -4.36 4.44
C PRO A 15 11.49 -2.91 4.91
N ILE A 16 10.50 -2.21 4.38
CA ILE A 16 10.12 -0.87 4.86
C ILE A 16 9.38 -1.06 6.19
N SER A 17 9.76 -0.34 7.24
CA SER A 17 9.05 -0.38 8.51
C SER A 17 7.64 0.20 8.38
N GLY A 18 6.67 -0.32 9.14
CA GLY A 18 5.29 0.21 9.15
C GLY A 18 5.24 1.72 9.44
N SER A 19 6.04 2.20 10.40
CA SER A 19 6.14 3.63 10.72
C SER A 19 6.63 4.50 9.55
N ARG A 20 7.55 3.97 8.74
CA ARG A 20 8.07 4.66 7.56
C ARG A 20 7.03 4.66 6.44
N LEU A 21 6.31 3.56 6.26
CA LEU A 21 5.21 3.46 5.30
C LEU A 21 4.10 4.45 5.64
N ASP A 22 3.70 4.55 6.91
CA ASP A 22 2.70 5.52 7.36
C ASP A 22 3.16 6.97 7.16
N GLN A 23 4.45 7.24 7.38
CA GLN A 23 5.02 8.55 7.10
C GLN A 23 4.95 8.91 5.61
N LEU A 24 5.24 7.96 4.73
CA LEU A 24 5.14 8.14 3.28
C LEU A 24 3.70 8.39 2.85
N ILE A 25 2.75 7.59 3.35
CA ILE A 25 1.32 7.76 3.09
C ILE A 25 0.86 9.17 3.48
N ARG A 26 1.17 9.62 4.70
CA ARG A 26 0.81 10.98 5.16
C ARG A 26 1.45 12.07 4.31
N TRP A 27 2.71 11.88 3.90
CA TRP A 27 3.41 12.86 3.08
C TRP A 27 2.77 12.99 1.69
N TYR A 28 2.49 11.87 1.01
CA TYR A 28 1.84 11.89 -0.31
C TYR A 28 0.41 12.41 -0.26
N ASP A 29 -0.36 12.09 0.78
CA ASP A 29 -1.71 12.65 0.97
C ASP A 29 -1.66 14.18 1.19
N ALA A 30 -0.69 14.68 1.98
CA ALA A 30 -0.48 16.11 2.14
C ALA A 30 -0.11 16.81 0.81
N GLN A 31 0.75 16.19 0.00
CA GLN A 31 1.09 16.70 -1.34
C GLN A 31 -0.13 16.72 -2.27
N ALA A 32 -0.93 15.65 -2.30
CA ALA A 32 -2.14 15.60 -3.12
C ALA A 32 -3.10 16.76 -2.80
N ARG A 33 -3.32 17.04 -1.51
CA ARG A 33 -4.17 18.16 -1.06
C ARG A 33 -3.58 19.51 -1.40
N SER A 34 -2.26 19.67 -1.30
CA SER A 34 -1.56 20.91 -1.64
C SER A 34 -1.68 21.23 -3.14
N GLU A 35 -1.44 20.23 -3.98
CA GLU A 35 -1.53 20.35 -5.45
C GLU A 35 -2.97 20.66 -5.91
N ASP A 36 -3.98 20.05 -5.29
CA ASP A 36 -5.38 20.36 -5.61
C ASP A 36 -5.76 21.79 -5.23
N ARG A 37 -5.37 22.27 -4.04
CA ARG A 37 -5.64 23.68 -3.66
C ARG A 37 -4.97 24.65 -4.62
N LEU A 38 -3.72 24.37 -4.99
CA LEU A 38 -3.00 25.20 -5.96
C LEU A 38 -3.68 25.15 -7.33
N ALA A 39 -4.23 24.00 -7.74
CA ALA A 39 -5.00 23.89 -8.97
C ALA A 39 -6.27 24.75 -8.94
N ASP A 40 -6.97 24.80 -7.82
CA ASP A 40 -8.17 25.62 -7.65
C ASP A 40 -7.84 27.12 -7.66
N GLU A 41 -6.76 27.52 -6.98
CA GLU A 41 -6.25 28.90 -7.01
C GLU A 41 -5.87 29.34 -8.44
N LEU A 42 -5.13 28.50 -9.17
CA LEU A 42 -4.71 28.78 -10.55
C LEU A 42 -5.88 28.81 -11.54
N ALA A 43 -6.90 27.98 -11.32
CA ALA A 43 -8.12 28.02 -12.12
C ALA A 43 -8.88 29.34 -11.92
N GLY A 44 -8.83 29.92 -10.70
CA GLY A 44 -9.41 31.23 -10.40
C GLY A 44 -8.66 32.41 -11.04
N THR A 45 -7.43 32.21 -11.52
CA THR A 45 -6.60 33.24 -12.18
C THR A 45 -6.43 32.99 -13.68
N ASP A 46 -7.34 32.25 -14.33
CA ASP A 46 -7.31 31.86 -15.74
C ASP A 46 -6.06 31.06 -16.20
N LEU A 47 -5.27 30.53 -15.26
CA LEU A 47 -4.11 29.67 -15.54
C LEU A 47 -4.52 28.20 -15.68
N THR A 48 -5.47 27.95 -16.60
CA THR A 48 -6.19 26.68 -16.74
C THR A 48 -5.28 25.47 -17.03
N GLU A 49 -4.22 25.64 -17.83
CA GLU A 49 -3.28 24.55 -18.12
C GLU A 49 -2.43 24.19 -16.89
N ALA A 50 -1.98 25.19 -16.13
CA ALA A 50 -1.23 24.97 -14.90
C ALA A 50 -2.11 24.28 -13.84
N ALA A 51 -3.39 24.70 -13.73
CA ALA A 51 -4.38 24.03 -12.90
C ALA A 51 -4.58 22.56 -13.30
N ALA A 52 -4.73 22.26 -14.59
CA ALA A 52 -4.90 20.89 -15.09
C ALA A 52 -3.67 20.00 -14.78
N ARG A 53 -2.46 20.55 -14.91
CA ARG A 53 -1.22 19.84 -14.54
C ARG A 53 -1.16 19.51 -13.06
N ASN A 54 -1.54 20.44 -12.19
CA ASN A 54 -1.56 20.21 -10.74
C ASN A 54 -2.64 19.19 -10.32
N ARG A 55 -3.83 19.20 -10.94
CA ARG A 55 -4.83 18.12 -10.72
C ARG A 55 -4.30 16.74 -11.11
N SER A 56 -3.55 16.67 -12.21
CA SER A 56 -2.90 15.43 -12.64
C SER A 56 -1.86 14.95 -11.62
N ARG A 57 -1.03 15.86 -11.09
CA ARG A 57 -0.08 15.56 -10.01
C ARG A 57 -0.77 15.11 -8.74
N ALA A 58 -1.82 15.82 -8.31
CA ALA A 58 -2.63 15.45 -7.16
C ALA A 58 -3.22 14.04 -7.30
N ARG A 59 -3.72 13.69 -8.48
CA ARG A 59 -4.18 12.33 -8.78
C ARG A 59 -3.05 11.30 -8.67
N ALA A 60 -1.90 11.56 -9.25
CA ALA A 60 -0.74 10.65 -9.15
C ALA A 60 -0.30 10.43 -7.68
N HIS A 61 -0.35 11.48 -6.84
CA HIS A 61 -0.09 11.35 -5.41
C HIS A 61 -1.14 10.49 -4.69
N ARG A 62 -2.43 10.63 -5.03
CA ARG A 62 -3.50 9.75 -4.49
C ARG A 62 -3.33 8.30 -4.91
N ASP A 63 -3.02 8.06 -6.18
CA ASP A 63 -2.78 6.72 -6.68
C ASP A 63 -1.58 6.07 -5.96
N THR A 64 -0.56 6.87 -5.64
CA THR A 64 0.58 6.44 -4.81
C THR A 64 0.15 6.10 -3.38
N VAL A 65 -0.71 6.91 -2.75
CA VAL A 65 -1.27 6.61 -1.42
C VAL A 65 -2.01 5.28 -1.43
N LEU A 66 -2.85 5.02 -2.44
CA LEU A 66 -3.56 3.75 -2.57
C LEU A 66 -2.58 2.58 -2.69
N ALA A 67 -1.57 2.72 -3.55
CA ALA A 67 -0.58 1.66 -3.76
C ALA A 67 0.26 1.40 -2.49
N LEU A 68 0.65 2.44 -1.75
CA LEU A 68 1.36 2.30 -0.46
C LEU A 68 0.47 1.68 0.63
N SER A 69 -0.83 1.99 0.63
CA SER A 69 -1.77 1.40 1.60
C SER A 69 -1.92 -0.11 1.40
N LEU A 70 -1.81 -0.60 0.15
CA LEU A 70 -1.81 -2.03 -0.15
C LEU A 70 -0.53 -2.76 0.32
N LEU A 71 0.54 -2.03 0.62
CA LEU A 71 1.77 -2.57 1.18
C LEU A 71 1.73 -2.65 2.72
N GLN A 72 0.70 -2.07 3.37
CA GLN A 72 0.57 -2.18 4.81
C GLN A 72 0.35 -3.64 5.19
N PRO A 73 1.03 -4.16 6.23
CA PRO A 73 0.82 -5.52 6.68
C PRO A 73 -0.65 -5.67 7.09
N THR A 74 -1.34 -6.65 6.51
CA THR A 74 -2.67 -7.04 6.93
C THR A 74 -2.59 -7.37 8.43
N PRO A 75 -3.44 -6.80 9.29
CA PRO A 75 -3.46 -7.18 10.69
C PRO A 75 -3.66 -8.69 10.77
N GLU A 76 -2.79 -9.38 11.49
CA GLU A 76 -2.90 -10.82 11.69
C GLU A 76 -4.28 -11.08 12.30
N PRO A 77 -5.13 -11.92 11.66
CA PRO A 77 -6.42 -12.24 12.25
C PRO A 77 -6.16 -12.83 13.64
N PRO A 78 -6.99 -12.49 14.65
CA PRO A 78 -6.80 -13.02 15.99
C PRO A 78 -6.71 -14.53 15.89
N ALA A 79 -5.65 -15.11 16.47
CA ALA A 79 -5.44 -16.55 16.46
C ALA A 79 -6.75 -17.22 16.91
N PRO A 80 -7.30 -18.17 16.14
CA PRO A 80 -8.52 -18.85 16.57
C PRO A 80 -8.22 -19.47 17.92
N GLU A 81 -8.92 -19.00 18.96
CA GLU A 81 -8.90 -19.64 20.27
C GLU A 81 -9.33 -21.08 20.04
N PHE A 82 -8.38 -22.00 20.16
CA PHE A 82 -8.65 -23.42 20.02
C PHE A 82 -9.60 -23.77 21.18
N ARG A 83 -10.90 -23.82 20.90
CA ARG A 83 -11.88 -24.24 21.91
C ARG A 83 -11.47 -25.66 22.33
N GLY A 84 -11.03 -25.81 23.58
CA GLY A 84 -10.26 -26.93 24.12
C GLY A 84 -10.95 -28.30 24.17
N HIS A 85 -11.60 -28.71 23.09
CA HIS A 85 -12.21 -30.03 22.92
C HIS A 85 -11.33 -30.96 22.09
N LEU A 86 -10.35 -30.42 21.39
CA LEU A 86 -9.37 -31.18 20.63
C LEU A 86 -8.03 -30.98 21.33
N THR A 87 -7.44 -32.03 21.88
CA THR A 87 -6.02 -32.04 22.22
C THR A 87 -5.25 -32.40 20.95
N PRO A 88 -4.24 -31.62 20.53
CA PRO A 88 -3.37 -32.02 19.44
C PRO A 88 -2.70 -33.34 19.80
N ARG A 89 -3.07 -34.44 19.15
CA ARG A 89 -2.29 -35.68 19.24
C ARG A 89 -0.97 -35.42 18.53
N GLU A 90 0.14 -35.45 19.27
CA GLU A 90 1.48 -35.48 18.67
C GLU A 90 1.51 -36.58 17.63
N ARG A 91 1.66 -36.21 16.36
CA ARG A 91 1.88 -37.20 15.31
C ARG A 91 3.31 -37.72 15.47
N PRO A 92 3.52 -39.04 15.56
CA PRO A 92 4.87 -39.59 15.61
C PRO A 92 5.64 -39.12 14.37
N ARG A 93 6.82 -38.54 14.58
CA ARG A 93 7.74 -38.17 13.49
C ARG A 93 7.98 -39.42 12.65
N ALA A 94 7.52 -39.43 11.41
CA ALA A 94 7.83 -40.50 10.47
C ALA A 94 9.35 -40.54 10.28
N GLN A 95 10.01 -41.53 10.88
CA GLN A 95 11.41 -41.82 10.62
C GLN A 95 11.47 -42.45 9.22
N VAL A 96 11.67 -41.63 8.21
CA VAL A 96 11.97 -42.10 6.86
C VAL A 96 13.37 -42.69 6.90
N ARG A 97 13.49 -44.02 6.94
CA ARG A 97 14.75 -44.71 6.64
C ARG A 97 14.95 -44.70 5.12
N ALA A 98 16.14 -44.32 4.68
CA ALA A 98 16.53 -44.46 3.28
C ALA A 98 16.55 -45.96 2.90
N PRO A 99 16.07 -46.34 1.70
CA PRO A 99 16.16 -47.70 1.19
C PRO A 99 17.61 -48.07 0.80
N PRO A 100 17.94 -49.38 0.74
CA PRO A 100 19.30 -49.90 0.55
C PRO A 100 19.89 -49.62 -0.83
#